data_AF-A0AA38FVC2-F1
#
_entry.id   AF-A0AA38FVC2-F1
#
_cell.length_a   1.000
_cell.length_b   1.000
_cell.length_c   1.000
_cell.angle_alpha   90.00
_cell.angle_beta   90.00
_cell.angle_gamma   90.00
#
_symmetry.space_group_name_H-M   'P 1'
#
loop_
_entity.id
_entity.type
_entity.pdbx_description
1 polymer ?
#
loop_
_entity_poly.entity_id
_entity_poly.type
_entity_poly.pdbx_seq_one_letter_code
_entity_poly.pdbx_strand_id
1 'polypeptide(L)' 'AGRTETGFFPQVDSTWKAFNELQKLLNKTNGKIVAEVMTPSPLIVRETTNLEDAARLLLETKYRRLPVVDNSGKL' A
#
# COMPACT_ATOMS: atom_id res chain seq x y z
N ALA A 1 15.00 10.13 38.87
CA ALA A 1 13.71 9.90 38.19
C ALA A 1 13.98 9.39 36.78
N GLY A 2 14.16 8.07 36.64
CA GLY A 2 14.46 7.44 35.36
C GLY A 2 13.17 7.12 34.62
N ARG A 3 13.00 7.65 33.40
CA ARG A 3 11.91 7.30 32.49
C ARG A 3 12.00 5.81 32.18
N THR A 4 11.01 5.04 32.62
CA THR A 4 10.78 3.69 32.12
C THR A 4 10.35 3.81 30.67
N GLU A 5 11.26 3.48 29.76
CA GLU A 5 10.96 3.12 28.37
C GLU A 5 9.84 2.07 28.42
N THR A 6 8.61 2.48 28.16
CA THR A 6 7.47 1.56 28.03
C THR A 6 7.77 0.69 26.83
N GLY A 7 8.26 -0.52 27.13
CA GLY A 7 8.66 -1.52 26.17
C GLY A 7 7.57 -1.70 25.12
N PHE A 8 8.00 -1.58 23.87
CA PHE A 8 7.22 -1.79 22.65
C PHE A 8 6.72 -3.25 22.48
N PHE A 9 6.85 -4.09 23.52
CA PHE A 9 6.67 -5.54 23.46
C PHE A 9 5.69 -6.03 24.53
N PRO A 10 4.57 -6.68 24.15
CA PRO A 10 3.59 -7.23 25.08
C PRO A 10 3.98 -8.64 25.60
N GLN A 11 3.35 -9.03 26.71
CA GLN A 11 3.63 -10.25 27.49
C GLN A 11 3.34 -11.56 26.74
N VAL A 12 4.20 -12.55 27.03
CA VAL A 12 4.61 -13.74 26.26
C VAL A 12 3.51 -14.62 25.65
N ASP A 13 2.28 -14.57 26.16
CA ASP A 13 1.26 -15.57 25.80
C ASP A 13 0.44 -15.18 24.56
N SER A 14 0.23 -13.87 24.35
CA SER A 14 -0.33 -13.31 23.11
C SER A 14 0.75 -13.06 22.04
N THR A 15 2.02 -13.09 22.45
CA THR A 15 3.16 -12.62 21.69
C THR A 15 3.52 -13.51 20.51
N TRP A 16 3.37 -14.83 20.63
CA TRP A 16 3.81 -15.74 19.55
C TRP A 16 2.95 -15.64 18.29
N LYS A 17 1.63 -15.47 18.44
CA LYS A 17 0.74 -15.29 17.28
C LYS A 17 0.98 -13.94 16.59
N ALA A 18 1.09 -12.87 17.37
CA ALA A 18 1.43 -11.55 16.84
C ALA A 18 2.82 -11.54 16.18
N PHE A 19 3.80 -12.21 16.80
CA PHE A 19 5.15 -12.38 16.24
C PHE A 19 5.13 -13.15 14.92
N ASN A 20 4.39 -14.26 14.83
CA ASN A 20 4.31 -15.03 13.58
C ASN A 20 3.61 -14.26 12.46
N GLU A 21 2.56 -13.49 12.76
CA GLU A 21 1.91 -12.63 11.76
C GLU A 21 2.83 -11.48 11.34
N LEU A 22 3.56 -10.85 12.28
CA LEU A 22 4.56 -9.83 11.96
C LEU A 22 5.71 -10.41 11.14
N GLN A 23 6.24 -11.58 11.51
CA GLN A 23 7.27 -12.30 10.73
C GLN A 23 6.77 -12.62 9.32
N LYS A 24 5.52 -13.08 9.18
CA LYS A 24 4.92 -13.38 7.88
C LYS A 24 4.75 -12.13 7.01
N LEU A 25 4.43 -10.99 7.61
CA LEU A 25 4.38 -9.69 6.92
C LEU A 25 5.77 -9.19 6.54
N LEU A 26 6.76 -9.29 7.43
CA LEU A 26 8.14 -8.91 7.18
C LEU A 26 8.78 -9.75 6.07
N ASN A 27 8.54 -11.06 6.08
CA ASN A 27 9.05 -12.01 5.09
C ASN A 27 8.44 -11.82 3.70
N LYS A 28 7.21 -11.30 3.61
CA LYS A 28 6.55 -11.05 2.32
C LYS A 28 7.13 -9.85 1.58
N THR A 29 7.71 -8.89 2.31
CA THR A 29 8.20 -7.62 1.77
C THR A 29 9.70 -7.42 2.00
N ASN A 30 10.41 -8.44 2.51
CA ASN A 30 11.82 -8.35 2.94
C ASN A 30 12.11 -7.13 3.83
N GLY A 31 11.18 -6.78 4.72
CA GLY A 31 11.30 -5.60 5.59
C GLY A 31 11.17 -4.24 4.88
N LYS A 32 10.84 -4.19 3.58
CA LYS A 32 10.60 -2.94 2.85
C LYS A 32 9.27 -2.31 3.20
N ILE A 33 9.22 -0.98 3.27
CA ILE A 33 7.96 -0.24 3.47
C ILE A 33 7.20 -0.14 2.14
N VAL A 34 5.87 0.06 2.20
CA VAL A 34 5.01 0.18 1.00
C VAL A 34 5.54 1.24 0.04
N ALA A 35 6.00 2.37 0.55
CA ALA A 35 6.55 3.47 -0.24
C ALA A 35 7.79 3.07 -1.08
N GLU A 36 8.54 2.04 -0.68
CA GLU A 36 9.74 1.57 -1.39
C GLU A 36 9.42 0.59 -2.54
N VAL A 37 8.22 0.01 -2.55
CA VAL A 37 7.82 -1.02 -3.52
C VAL A 37 6.65 -0.60 -4.41
N MET A 38 5.90 0.45 -4.03
CA MET A 38 4.81 0.99 -4.84
C MET A 38 5.33 1.75 -6.07
N THR A 39 4.47 1.91 -7.08
CA THR A 39 4.70 2.85 -8.18
C THR A 39 4.34 4.27 -7.70
N PRO A 40 5.30 5.21 -7.56
CA PRO A 40 5.03 6.51 -6.92
C PRO A 40 4.08 7.41 -7.71
N SER A 41 4.03 7.26 -9.04
CA SER A 41 3.13 8.02 -9.92
C SER A 41 2.48 7.05 -10.90
N PRO A 42 1.40 6.36 -10.48
CA PRO A 42 0.69 5.45 -11.37
C PRO A 42 0.01 6.24 -12.50
N LEU A 43 -0.25 5.56 -13.62
CA LEU A 43 -1.13 6.12 -14.63
C LEU A 43 -2.55 6.24 -14.06
N ILE A 44 -3.11 7.44 -14.10
CA ILE A 44 -4.44 7.79 -13.58
C ILE A 44 -5.33 8.35 -14.69
N VAL A 45 -6.64 8.30 -14.49
CA VAL A 45 -7.64 8.99 -15.32
C VAL A 45 -8.47 9.91 -14.44
N ARG A 46 -9.14 10.91 -15.05
CA ARG A 46 -10.08 11.77 -14.32
C ARG A 46 -11.47 11.17 -14.36
N GLU A 47 -12.32 11.56 -13.41
CA GLU A 47 -13.76 11.24 -13.45
C GLU A 47 -14.46 11.76 -14.71
N THR A 48 -13.88 12.77 -15.37
CA THR A 48 -14.36 13.33 -16.64
C THR A 48 -13.75 12.65 -17.87
N THR A 49 -12.80 11.73 -17.72
CA THR A 49 -12.21 10.99 -18.84
C THR A 49 -13.28 10.11 -19.47
N ASN A 50 -13.44 10.20 -20.80
CA ASN A 50 -14.43 9.39 -21.48
C ASN A 50 -14.05 7.89 -21.44
N LEU A 51 -15.06 7.04 -21.62
CA LEU A 51 -14.89 5.59 -21.52
C LEU A 51 -13.95 5.02 -22.59
N GLU A 52 -13.97 5.57 -23.81
CA GLU A 52 -13.16 5.08 -24.91
C GLU A 52 -11.66 5.30 -24.66
N ASP A 53 -11.29 6.50 -24.21
CA ASP A 53 -9.90 6.84 -23.88
C ASP A 53 -9.41 6.03 -22.69
N ALA A 54 -10.25 5.82 -21.66
CA ALA A 54 -9.91 4.94 -20.54
C ALA A 54 -9.70 3.48 -21.01
N ALA A 55 -10.55 2.97 -21.90
CA ALA A 55 -10.42 1.62 -22.47
C ALA A 55 -9.17 1.49 -23.34
N ARG A 56 -8.86 2.49 -24.15
CA ARG A 56 -7.64 2.56 -24.96
C ARG A 56 -6.40 2.49 -24.08
N LEU A 57 -6.34 3.27 -23.01
CA LEU A 57 -5.24 3.25 -22.03
C LEU A 57 -5.06 1.86 -21.41
N LEU A 58 -6.14 1.19 -21.00
CA LEU A 58 -6.07 -0.18 -20.45
C LEU A 58 -5.45 -1.17 -21.46
N LEU A 59 -5.86 -1.11 -22.73
CA LEU A 59 -5.39 -2.02 -23.78
C LEU A 59 -3.93 -1.76 -24.16
N GLU A 60 -3.55 -0.50 -24.37
CA GLU A 60 -2.21 -0.11 -24.78
C GLU A 60 -1.16 -0.39 -23.70
N THR A 61 -1.49 -0.07 -22.45
CA THR A 61 -0.58 -0.26 -21.30
C THR A 61 -0.59 -1.67 -20.76
N LYS A 62 -1.59 -2.48 -21.14
CA LYS A 62 -1.88 -3.81 -20.57
C LYS A 62 -2.19 -3.78 -19.07
N TYR A 63 -2.51 -2.61 -18.53
CA TYR A 63 -3.04 -2.52 -17.17
C TYR A 63 -4.46 -3.06 -17.12
N ARG A 64 -4.76 -3.74 -16.01
CA ARG A 64 -6.08 -4.34 -15.77
C ARG A 64 -7.07 -3.35 -15.13
N ARG A 65 -6.55 -2.28 -14.55
CA ARG A 65 -7.29 -1.26 -13.78
C ARG A 65 -6.59 0.09 -13.93
N LEU A 66 -7.38 1.15 -13.91
CA LEU A 66 -6.91 2.54 -13.83
C LEU A 66 -7.53 3.19 -12.58
N PRO A 67 -6.75 3.82 -11.70
CA PRO A 67 -7.30 4.66 -10.64
C PRO A 67 -7.96 5.89 -11.27
N VAL A 68 -9.18 6.20 -10.82
CA VAL A 68 -9.93 7.38 -11.23
C VAL A 68 -9.80 8.41 -10.12
N VAL A 69 -9.38 9.63 -10.44
CA VAL A 69 -9.25 10.72 -9.47
C VAL A 69 -10.10 11.93 -9.85
N ASP A 70 -10.45 12.73 -8.84
CA ASP A 70 -11.12 14.02 -8.98
C ASP A 70 -10.16 15.11 -9.49
N ASN A 71 -10.65 16.35 -9.56
CA ASN A 71 -9.85 17.51 -9.98
C ASN A 71 -8.69 17.85 -9.03
N SER A 72 -8.80 17.50 -7.75
CA SER A 72 -7.76 17.69 -6.73
C SER A 72 -6.74 16.56 -6.68
N GLY A 73 -6.94 15.50 -7.47
CA GLY A 73 -6.08 14.31 -7.50
C GLY A 73 -6.40 13.30 -6.39
N LYS A 74 -7.56 13.42 -5.74
CA LYS A 74 -8.04 12.40 -4.80
C LYS A 74 -8.79 11.30 -5.54
N LEU A 75 -8.58 10.07 -5.09
CA LEU A 75 -9.36 8.88 -5.49
C LEU A 75 -10.79 8.95 -4.96
#